data_AF-A0A0D8JVR4-F1
#
_entry.id   AF-A0A0D8JVR4-F1
#
_cell.length_a   1.000
_cell.length_b   1.000
_cell.length_c   1.000
_cell.angle_alpha   90.00
_cell.angle_beta   90.00
_cell.angle_gamma   90.00
#
_symmetry.space_group_name_H-M   'P 1'
#
loop_
_entity.id
_entity.type
_entity.pdbx_description
1 polymer ?
#
loop_
_entity_poly.entity_id
_entity_poly.type
_entity_poly.pdbx_seq_one_letter_code
_entity_poly.pdbx_strand_id
1 'polypeptide(L)' 'MAIPFTEQQEKKDKVKVNSPELFKNEQGKLQAFLSQLHIYMNMKDKELNSNRNKIMMTVLYLYKAAFNWFNVYL' A
#
# COMPACT_ATOMS: atom_id res chain seq x y z
N MET A 1 -24.85 -22.25 35.63
CA MET A 1 -23.38 -22.17 35.48
C MET A 1 -23.13 -21.53 34.12
N ALA A 2 -22.89 -20.22 34.09
CA ALA A 2 -22.69 -19.48 32.84
C ALA A 2 -21.20 -19.52 32.48
N ILE A 3 -20.89 -20.06 31.31
CA ILE A 3 -19.53 -20.05 30.78
C ILE A 3 -19.25 -18.59 30.37
N PRO A 4 -18.24 -17.91 30.94
CA PRO A 4 -17.86 -16.62 30.43
C PRO A 4 -17.26 -16.85 29.04
N PHE A 5 -17.95 -16.35 28.01
CA PHE A 5 -17.31 -16.08 26.73
C PHE A 5 -16.22 -15.06 27.01
N THR A 6 -15.00 -15.54 27.20
CA THR A 6 -13.82 -14.72 27.02
C THR A 6 -13.90 -14.26 25.57
N GLU A 7 -14.40 -13.03 25.36
CA GLU A 7 -14.10 -12.26 24.17
C GLU A 7 -12.57 -12.18 24.12
N GLN A 8 -11.95 -13.17 23.49
CA GLN A 8 -10.63 -13.01 22.94
C GLN A 8 -10.80 -11.94 21.87
N GLN A 9 -10.69 -10.68 22.30
CA GLN A 9 -10.28 -9.63 21.42
C GLN A 9 -8.95 -10.11 20.85
N GLU A 10 -9.00 -10.73 19.67
CA GLU A 10 -7.85 -10.82 18.79
C GLU A 10 -7.28 -9.41 18.76
N LYS A 11 -6.18 -9.21 19.49
CA LYS A 11 -5.25 -8.14 19.18
C LYS A 11 -4.90 -8.42 17.73
N LYS A 12 -5.63 -7.78 16.81
CA LYS A 12 -5.14 -7.54 15.47
C LYS A 12 -3.92 -6.68 15.71
N ASP A 13 -2.77 -7.34 15.88
CA ASP A 13 -1.48 -6.70 15.81
C ASP A 13 -1.54 -5.89 14.53
N LYS A 14 -1.69 -4.57 14.68
CA LYS A 14 -1.63 -3.65 13.56
C LYS A 14 -0.22 -3.81 13.06
N VAL A 15 -0.03 -4.68 12.07
CA VAL A 15 1.25 -4.89 11.42
C VAL A 15 1.72 -3.52 10.98
N LYS A 16 2.75 -3.00 11.66
CA LYS A 16 3.29 -1.67 11.40
C LYS A 16 4.14 -1.79 10.14
N VAL A 17 3.49 -1.72 8.97
CA VAL A 17 4.19 -1.69 7.70
C VAL A 17 4.69 -0.29 7.43
N ASN A 18 5.97 -0.20 7.12
CA ASN A 18 6.60 1.03 6.68
C ASN A 18 6.03 1.44 5.32
N SER A 19 5.90 2.75 5.10
CA SER A 19 5.55 3.27 3.78
C SER A 19 6.57 2.81 2.72
N PRO A 20 6.12 2.56 1.47
CA PRO A 20 7.01 2.24 0.37
C PRO A 20 8.07 3.33 0.13
N GLU A 21 9.23 2.94 -0.37
CA GLU A 21 10.21 3.90 -0.86
C GLU A 21 9.76 4.54 -2.18
N LEU A 22 10.22 5.77 -2.44
CA LEU A 22 9.99 6.44 -3.71
C LEU A 22 10.70 5.69 -4.85
N PHE A 23 9.98 5.43 -5.93
CA PHE A 23 10.54 4.81 -7.12
C PHE A 23 11.28 5.84 -7.99
N LYS A 24 12.60 5.70 -8.08
CA LYS A 24 13.50 6.64 -8.77
C LYS A 24 13.93 6.20 -10.18
N ASN A 25 13.12 5.38 -10.86
CA ASN A 25 13.41 4.87 -12.23
C ASN A 25 14.54 3.86 -12.33
N GLU A 26 14.93 3.23 -11.22
CA GLU A 26 15.92 2.16 -11.23
C GLU A 26 15.24 0.84 -11.61
N GLN A 27 15.45 0.37 -12.84
CA GLN A 27 14.79 -0.84 -13.37
C GLN A 27 15.01 -2.07 -12.47
N GLY A 28 16.22 -2.26 -11.94
CA GLY A 28 16.54 -3.37 -11.02
C GLY A 28 15.75 -3.35 -9.71
N LYS A 29 15.15 -2.21 -9.32
CA LYS A 29 14.34 -2.07 -8.11
C LYS A 29 12.83 -2.08 -8.39
N LEU A 30 12.40 -2.15 -9.65
CA LEU A 30 10.99 -2.05 -10.02
C LEU A 30 10.15 -3.15 -9.37
N GLN A 31 10.62 -4.41 -9.42
CA GLN A 31 9.89 -5.53 -8.83
C GLN A 31 9.73 -5.36 -7.31
N ALA A 32 10.81 -4.98 -6.61
CA ALA A 32 10.78 -4.74 -5.17
C ALA A 32 9.81 -3.60 -4.80
N PHE A 33 9.85 -2.51 -5.56
CA PHE A 33 8.91 -1.40 -5.40
C PHE A 33 7.45 -1.84 -5.56
N LEU A 34 7.14 -2.59 -6.62
CA LEU A 34 5.78 -3.09 -6.88
C LEU A 34 5.29 -4.02 -5.76
N SER A 35 6.16 -4.91 -5.26
CA SER A 35 5.83 -5.78 -4.14
C SER A 35 5.53 -5.00 -2.85
N GLN A 36 6.37 -4.02 -2.51
CA GLN A 36 6.15 -3.16 -1.34
C GLN A 36 4.85 -2.36 -1.47
N LEU A 37 4.62 -1.76 -2.63
CA LEU A 37 3.42 -0.97 -2.91
C LEU A 37 2.16 -1.83 -2.83
N HIS A 38 2.18 -3.05 -3.36
CA HIS A 38 1.05 -3.98 -3.28
C HIS A 38 0.70 -4.34 -1.83
N ILE A 39 1.70 -4.71 -1.02
CA ILE A 39 1.49 -5.03 0.40
C ILE A 39 0.91 -3.82 1.14
N TYR A 40 1.47 -2.63 0.91
CA TYR A 40 1.03 -1.40 1.55
C TYR A 40 -0.43 -1.06 1.17
N MET A 41 -0.78 -1.15 -0.11
CA MET A 41 -2.14 -0.89 -0.58
C MET A 41 -3.15 -1.90 -0.02
N ASN A 42 -2.80 -3.19 0.09
CA ASN A 42 -3.67 -4.21 0.68
C ASN A 42 -3.97 -3.92 2.16
N MET A 43 -3.00 -3.40 2.91
CA MET A 43 -3.25 -2.98 4.30
C MET A 43 -4.13 -1.74 4.40
N LYS A 44 -4.14 -0.94 3.34
CA LYS A 44 -4.91 0.29 3.21
C LYS A 44 -6.22 0.09 2.44
N ASP A 45 -6.65 -1.15 2.19
CA ASP A 45 -7.76 -1.46 1.29
C ASP A 45 -9.09 -0.78 1.71
N LYS A 46 -9.33 -0.63 3.01
CA LYS A 46 -10.48 0.15 3.53
C LYS A 46 -10.44 1.64 3.15
N GLU A 47 -9.26 2.25 3.12
CA GLU A 47 -9.04 3.66 2.75
C GLU A 47 -8.97 3.81 1.21
N LEU A 48 -8.47 2.79 0.52
CA LEU A 48 -8.30 2.74 -0.93
C LEU A 48 -9.42 1.96 -1.63
N ASN A 49 -10.66 2.20 -1.23
CA ASN A 49 -11.84 1.44 -1.70
C ASN A 49 -12.18 1.60 -3.20
N SER A 50 -11.48 2.49 -3.92
CA SER A 50 -11.68 2.74 -5.34
C SER A 50 -10.37 2.63 -6.11
N ASN A 51 -10.46 2.18 -7.36
CA ASN A 51 -9.30 2.12 -8.25
C ASN A 51 -8.66 3.50 -8.42
N ARG A 52 -9.46 4.58 -8.45
CA ARG A 52 -8.95 5.95 -8.49
C ARG A 52 -8.06 6.27 -7.29
N ASN A 53 -8.47 5.88 -6.09
CA ASN A 53 -7.66 6.09 -4.88
C ASN A 53 -6.39 5.25 -4.91
N LYS A 54 -6.45 3.99 -5.38
CA LYS A 54 -5.27 3.13 -5.57
C LYS A 54 -4.27 3.74 -6.56
N ILE A 55 -4.77 4.29 -7.68
CA ILE A 55 -3.97 4.99 -8.68
C ILE A 55 -3.33 6.24 -8.08
N MET A 56 -4.11 7.11 -7.43
CA MET A 56 -3.57 8.32 -6.79
C MET A 56 -2.52 8.00 -5.73
N MET A 57 -2.74 6.96 -4.93
CA MET A 57 -1.75 6.51 -3.95
C MET A 57 -0.46 6.05 -4.64
N THR A 58 -0.56 5.27 -5.72
CA THR A 58 0.60 4.81 -6.50
C THR A 58 1.43 5.98 -7.03
N VAL A 59 0.75 6.99 -7.58
CA VAL A 59 1.36 8.19 -8.16
C VAL A 59 2.21 8.96 -7.14
N LEU A 60 1.80 9.01 -5.87
CA LEU A 60 2.57 9.68 -4.80
C LEU A 60 3.96 9.07 -4.58
N TYR A 61 4.16 7.81 -4.98
CA TYR A 61 5.44 7.11 -4.82
C TYR A 61 6.30 7.12 -6.08
N LEU A 62 5.86 7.72 -7.19
CA LEU A 62 6.65 7.84 -8.42
C LEU A 62 7.48 9.12 -8.39
N TYR A 63 8.78 9.03 -8.72
CA TYR A 63 9.68 10.19 -8.71
C TYR A 63 10.13 10.60 -10.12
N LYS A 64 10.02 11.91 -10.40
CA LYS A 64 10.48 12.58 -11.64
C LYS A 64 10.06 11.83 -12.91
N ALA A 65 11.01 11.15 -13.58
CA ALA A 65 10.77 10.55 -14.88
C ALA A 65 9.65 9.49 -14.84
N ALA A 66 9.52 8.72 -13.76
CA ALA A 66 8.45 7.73 -13.58
C ALA A 66 7.10 8.43 -13.50
N PHE A 67 7.02 9.51 -12.73
CA PHE A 67 5.81 10.32 -12.62
C PHE A 67 5.47 10.94 -13.98
N ASN A 68 6.42 11.58 -14.64
CA ASN A 68 6.20 12.23 -15.94
C ASN A 68 5.73 11.21 -17.00
N TRP A 69 6.32 10.02 -17.02
CA TRP A 69 5.90 8.93 -17.91
C TRP A 69 4.47 8.49 -17.62
N PHE A 70 4.11 8.31 -16.35
CA PHE A 70 2.78 7.85 -15.94
C PHE A 70 1.70 8.94 -16.10
N ASN A 71 2.05 10.21 -15.91
CA ASN A 71 1.12 11.34 -15.92
C ASN A 71 0.40 11.55 -17.27
N VAL A 72 0.94 11.01 -18.37
CA VAL A 72 0.29 11.04 -19.68
C VAL A 72 -0.95 10.13 -19.73
N TYR A 73 -1.06 9.18 -18.80
CA TYR A 73 -2.14 8.18 -18.74
C TYR A 73 -3.14 8.44 -17.60
N LEU A 74 -2.97 9.52 -16.84
CA LEU A 74 -3.91 9.99 -15.81
C LEU A 74 -5.03 10.83 -16.43
#